data_AF-A0A8C5SPA0-F1
#
_entry.id   AF-A0A8C5SPA0-F1
#
_cell.length_a   1.000
_cell.length_b   1.000
_cell.length_c   1.000
_cell.angle_alpha   90.00
_cell.angle_beta   90.00
_cell.angle_gamma   90.00
#
_symmetry.space_group_name_H-M   'P 1'
#
loop_
_entity.id
_entity.type
_entity.pdbx_description
1 polymer ?
#
loop_
_entity_poly.entity_id
_entity_poly.type
_entity_poly.pdbx_seq_one_letter_code
_entity_poly.pdbx_strand_id
1 'polypeptide(L)'
;MVIPVPEAESNIAYYESIYPGEFKMPKQLIHIQPFSLDAEQPDYDLDSEDEAFVNKLRKKIDISPLQFEEMIDRLEKGSGQQPVSLQEAKLLLKEDDELIREVYEYWIKKRKNCRGPSLISAVKQEKRDGSSTNDPYVAFRRRTEKMQTRKVSMDLIFYCIYRSLSRALYIMTKLFYRKREGEKTL
;
A
#
# COMPACT_ATOMS: atom_id res chain seq x y z
N MET A 1 36.56 -29.52 -5.35
CA MET A 1 35.28 -28.90 -5.76
C MET A 1 35.14 -27.63 -4.94
N VAL A 2 35.11 -26.45 -5.58
CA VAL A 2 35.02 -25.14 -4.93
C VAL A 2 33.60 -24.62 -5.16
N ILE A 3 32.92 -24.20 -4.09
CA ILE A 3 31.58 -23.62 -4.18
C ILE A 3 31.76 -22.14 -4.56
N PRO A 4 31.12 -21.65 -5.64
CA PRO A 4 31.22 -20.26 -6.01
C PRO A 4 30.53 -19.39 -4.95
N VAL A 5 31.23 -18.36 -4.49
CA VAL A 5 30.69 -17.31 -3.60
C VAL A 5 30.50 -16.06 -4.45
N PRO A 6 29.28 -15.49 -4.53
CA PRO A 6 29.06 -14.27 -5.27
C PRO A 6 29.79 -13.09 -4.62
N GLU A 7 30.24 -12.14 -5.44
CA GLU A 7 30.84 -10.90 -4.95
C GLU A 7 29.77 -9.99 -4.36
N ALA A 8 30.10 -9.32 -3.25
CA ALA A 8 29.22 -8.36 -2.61
C ALA A 8 29.58 -6.95 -3.09
N GLU A 9 28.70 -6.32 -3.87
CA GLU A 9 28.81 -4.91 -4.22
C GLU A 9 28.16 -4.07 -3.11
N SER A 10 28.82 -2.98 -2.71
CA SER A 10 28.25 -2.02 -1.74
C SER A 10 28.40 -0.59 -2.24
N ASN A 11 27.29 0.13 -2.31
CA ASN A 11 27.26 1.57 -2.58
C ASN A 11 26.85 2.31 -1.30
N ILE A 12 27.83 2.59 -0.46
CA ILE A 12 27.63 3.18 0.87
C ILE A 12 27.06 4.60 0.75
N ALA A 13 27.52 5.39 -0.21
CA ALA A 13 27.04 6.76 -0.41
C ALA A 13 25.55 6.80 -0.79
N TYR A 14 25.10 5.89 -1.67
CA TYR A 14 23.68 5.77 -1.99
C TYR A 14 22.87 5.32 -0.77
N TYR A 15 23.34 4.32 -0.03
CA TYR A 15 22.68 3.83 1.18
C TYR A 15 22.44 4.93 2.22
N GLU A 16 23.47 5.72 2.53
CA GLU A 16 23.37 6.82 3.51
C GLU A 16 22.40 7.92 3.07
N SER A 17 22.20 8.11 1.76
CA SER A 17 21.28 9.11 1.24
C SER A 17 19.80 8.75 1.41
N ILE A 18 19.46 7.46 1.48
CA ILE A 18 18.07 6.98 1.51
C ILE A 18 17.63 6.46 2.89
N TYR A 19 18.55 6.07 3.77
CA TYR A 19 18.24 5.53 5.10
C TYR A 19 18.80 6.41 6.23
N PRO A 20 18.08 7.46 6.65
CA PRO A 20 18.48 8.28 7.78
C PRO A 20 18.38 7.47 9.09
N GLY A 21 19.48 7.38 9.84
CA GLY A 21 19.60 6.56 11.05
C GLY A 21 18.95 7.15 12.30
N GLU A 22 17.64 7.38 12.29
CA GLU A 22 16.92 8.05 13.39
C GLU A 22 16.40 7.10 14.49
N PHE A 23 16.66 5.80 14.38
CA PHE A 23 16.15 4.80 15.32
C PHE A 23 16.76 4.96 16.73
N LYS A 24 15.90 5.08 17.74
CA LYS A 24 16.29 5.10 19.16
C LYS A 24 15.94 3.77 19.83
N MET A 25 16.96 3.08 20.34
CA MET A 25 16.78 1.78 20.98
C MET A 25 15.89 1.88 22.24
N PRO A 26 14.77 1.15 22.29
CA PRO A 26 13.92 1.12 23.48
C PRO A 26 14.58 0.31 24.60
N LYS A 27 14.21 0.62 25.85
CA LYS A 27 14.69 -0.10 27.04
C LYS A 27 14.12 -1.52 27.18
N GLN A 28 13.03 -1.82 26.48
CA GLN A 28 12.34 -3.11 26.49
C GLN A 28 12.37 -3.71 25.09
N LEU A 29 12.16 -5.02 25.00
CA LEU A 29 12.07 -5.73 23.71
C LEU A 29 10.89 -5.19 22.88
N ILE A 30 11.11 -5.09 21.57
CA ILE A 30 10.09 -4.63 20.63
C ILE A 30 9.00 -5.72 20.53
N HIS A 31 7.80 -5.38 21.00
CA HIS A 31 6.63 -6.22 20.79
C HIS A 31 5.97 -5.83 19.47
N ILE A 32 6.25 -6.58 18.41
CA ILE A 32 5.67 -6.37 17.08
C ILE A 32 4.22 -6.87 17.10
N GLN A 33 3.25 -5.96 17.05
CA GLN A 33 1.90 -6.33 16.66
C GLN A 33 1.88 -6.60 15.15
N PRO A 34 1.04 -7.54 14.65
CA PRO A 34 0.85 -7.70 13.22
C PRO A 34 0.51 -6.34 12.63
N PHE A 35 1.26 -5.92 11.62
CA PHE A 35 1.05 -4.65 10.94
C PHE A 35 -0.42 -4.57 10.52
N SER A 36 -1.16 -3.60 11.06
CA SER A 36 -2.25 -3.03 10.28
C SER A 36 -1.57 -2.52 9.01
N LEU A 37 -2.00 -2.99 7.83
CA LEU A 37 -1.67 -2.31 6.59
C LEU A 37 -2.21 -0.89 6.75
N ASP A 38 -1.37 0.04 7.18
CA ASP A 38 -1.75 1.44 7.29
C ASP A 38 -2.09 1.88 5.88
N ALA A 39 -3.37 2.08 5.63
CA ALA A 39 -3.90 2.55 4.35
C ALA A 39 -3.60 4.04 4.11
N GLU A 40 -2.66 4.62 4.86
CA GLU A 40 -2.30 6.04 4.74
C GLU A 40 -1.30 6.31 3.63
N GLN A 41 -0.51 5.31 3.21
CA GLN A 41 0.42 5.49 2.10
C GLN A 41 -0.21 4.99 0.78
N PRO A 42 -0.15 5.76 -0.32
CA PRO A 42 -0.56 5.28 -1.62
C PRO A 42 0.26 4.05 -2.04
N ASP A 43 -0.36 3.10 -2.74
CA ASP A 43 0.33 1.91 -3.26
C ASP A 43 1.17 2.24 -4.51
N TYR A 44 0.99 3.44 -5.07
CA TYR A 44 1.68 3.92 -6.25
C TYR A 44 2.91 4.76 -5.86
N ASP A 45 4.08 4.35 -6.34
CA ASP A 45 5.32 5.11 -6.22
C ASP A 45 5.67 5.81 -7.54
N LEU A 46 6.18 7.04 -7.46
CA LEU A 46 6.65 7.79 -8.62
C LEU A 46 7.85 7.12 -9.30
N ASP A 47 7.81 7.04 -10.63
CA ASP A 47 9.00 6.72 -11.43
C ASP A 47 9.68 7.98 -11.98
N SER A 48 10.84 7.81 -12.62
CA SER A 48 11.60 8.94 -13.18
C SER A 48 10.86 9.70 -14.29
N GLU A 49 9.91 9.06 -14.99
CA GLU A 49 9.07 9.75 -15.99
C GLU A 49 8.02 10.63 -15.29
N ASP A 50 7.41 10.11 -14.22
CA ASP A 50 6.47 10.85 -13.39
C ASP A 50 7.13 12.04 -12.71
N GLU A 51 8.33 11.88 -12.16
CA GLU A 51 9.09 12.98 -11.56
C GLU A 51 9.30 14.13 -12.55
N ALA A 52 9.63 13.83 -13.80
CA ALA A 52 9.78 14.83 -14.84
C ALA A 52 8.44 15.51 -15.18
N PHE A 53 7.34 14.76 -15.19
CA PHE A 53 6.00 15.30 -15.39
C PHE A 53 5.57 16.22 -14.24
N VAL A 54 5.69 15.77 -12.99
CA VAL A 54 5.35 16.54 -11.78
C VAL A 54 6.17 17.82 -11.71
N ASN A 55 7.48 17.75 -11.97
CA ASN A 55 8.34 18.94 -12.01
C ASN A 55 7.95 19.95 -13.10
N LYS A 56 7.39 19.49 -14.22
CA LYS A 56 6.87 20.36 -15.27
C LYS A 56 5.51 20.95 -14.89
N LEU A 57 4.63 20.16 -14.29
CA LEU A 57 3.29 20.57 -13.86
C LEU A 57 3.38 21.59 -12.71
N ARG A 58 4.33 21.42 -11.80
CA ARG A 58 4.61 22.31 -10.67
C ARG A 58 4.88 23.76 -11.06
N LYS A 59 5.34 24.00 -12.29
CA LYS A 59 5.53 25.36 -12.83
C LYS A 59 4.22 26.08 -13.15
N LYS A 60 3.12 25.34 -13.31
CA LYS A 60 1.80 25.85 -13.66
C LYS A 60 0.84 25.76 -12.47
N ILE A 61 0.82 24.62 -11.79
CA ILE A 61 -0.08 24.28 -10.70
C ILE A 61 0.77 23.68 -9.59
N ASP A 62 0.64 24.19 -8.36
CA ASP A 62 1.39 23.63 -7.24
C ASP A 62 0.81 22.26 -6.87
N ILE A 63 1.64 21.22 -6.92
CA ILE A 63 1.30 19.84 -6.59
C ILE A 63 2.47 19.20 -5.85
N SER A 64 2.16 18.48 -4.78
CA SER A 64 3.16 17.69 -4.05
C SER A 64 3.34 16.30 -4.70
N PRO A 65 4.54 15.68 -4.62
CA PRO A 65 4.76 14.32 -5.10
C PRO A 65 3.75 13.32 -4.52
N LEU A 66 3.53 13.38 -3.20
CA LEU A 66 2.58 12.52 -2.49
C LEU A 66 1.14 12.69 -2.98
N GLN A 67 0.70 13.95 -3.22
CA GLN A 67 -0.64 14.20 -3.76
C GLN A 67 -0.80 13.59 -5.14
N PHE A 68 0.23 13.64 -6.00
CA PHE A 68 0.18 12.98 -7.30
C PHE A 68 0.09 11.45 -7.14
N GLU A 69 0.87 10.84 -6.25
CA GLU A 69 0.81 9.40 -5.94
C GLU A 69 -0.60 8.99 -5.49
N GLU A 70 -1.20 9.73 -4.56
CA GLU A 70 -2.58 9.50 -4.11
C GLU A 70 -3.60 9.61 -5.25
N MET A 71 -3.43 10.58 -6.15
CA MET A 71 -4.31 10.74 -7.30
C MET A 71 -4.23 9.55 -8.25
N ILE A 72 -3.01 9.11 -8.60
CA ILE A 72 -2.81 7.95 -9.48
C ILE A 72 -3.31 6.67 -8.80
N ASP A 73 -3.04 6.48 -7.51
CA ASP A 73 -3.51 5.33 -6.74
C ASP A 73 -5.04 5.22 -6.75
N ARG A 74 -5.76 6.34 -6.51
CA ARG A 74 -7.23 6.38 -6.60
C ARG A 74 -7.73 6.06 -8.01
N LEU A 75 -7.05 6.54 -9.06
CA LEU A 75 -7.41 6.23 -10.45
C LEU A 75 -7.18 4.75 -10.78
N GLU A 76 -6.04 4.17 -10.40
CA GLU A 76 -5.75 2.74 -10.61
C GLU A 76 -6.73 1.85 -9.86
N LYS A 77 -7.04 2.16 -8.59
CA LYS A 77 -8.05 1.45 -7.79
C LYS A 77 -9.45 1.55 -8.39
N GLY A 78 -9.79 2.70 -8.99
CA GLY A 78 -11.03 2.88 -9.74
C GLY A 78 -11.07 2.16 -11.08
N SER A 79 -9.91 1.85 -11.67
CA SER A 79 -9.79 1.39 -13.07
C SER A 79 -9.97 -0.12 -13.28
N GLY A 80 -10.17 -0.92 -12.23
CA GLY A 80 -10.47 -2.36 -12.30
C GLY A 80 -9.98 -3.07 -13.60
N GLN A 81 -10.93 -3.46 -14.47
CA GLN A 81 -10.63 -4.00 -15.81
C GLN A 81 -10.72 -2.96 -16.95
N GLN A 82 -11.36 -1.81 -16.74
CA GLN A 82 -11.61 -0.80 -17.78
C GLN A 82 -11.11 0.56 -17.31
N PRO A 83 -10.44 1.35 -18.17
CA PRO A 83 -9.98 2.69 -17.79
C PRO A 83 -11.16 3.55 -17.31
N VAL A 84 -10.96 4.21 -16.17
CA VAL A 84 -11.87 5.23 -15.62
C VAL A 84 -12.09 6.34 -16.65
N SER A 85 -13.30 6.85 -16.78
CA SER A 85 -13.61 8.02 -17.61
C SER A 85 -13.27 9.33 -16.91
N LEU A 86 -13.14 10.43 -17.65
CA LEU A 86 -12.85 11.74 -17.06
C LEU A 86 -13.93 12.18 -16.05
N GLN A 87 -15.19 11.79 -16.26
CA GLN A 87 -16.28 12.12 -15.33
C GLN A 87 -16.16 11.36 -14.01
N GLU A 88 -15.79 10.08 -14.06
CA GLU A 88 -15.55 9.27 -12.86
C GLU A 88 -14.28 9.73 -12.13
N ALA A 89 -13.22 10.09 -12.86
CA ALA A 89 -11.99 10.65 -12.29
C ALA A 89 -12.29 11.90 -11.43
N LYS A 90 -13.17 12.79 -11.92
CA LYS A 90 -13.60 13.97 -11.15
C LYS A 90 -14.30 13.61 -9.84
N LEU A 91 -15.13 12.58 -9.85
CA LEU A 91 -15.84 12.10 -8.65
C LEU A 91 -14.88 11.45 -7.64
N LEU A 92 -13.82 10.80 -8.10
CA LEU A 92 -12.85 10.11 -7.27
C LEU A 92 -11.83 11.05 -6.61
N LEU A 93 -11.34 12.05 -7.36
CA LEU A 93 -10.20 12.86 -6.92
C LEU A 93 -10.61 14.03 -6.04
N LYS A 94 -11.78 14.65 -6.28
CA LYS A 94 -12.27 15.83 -5.51
C LYS A 94 -11.28 17.01 -5.44
N GLU A 95 -10.39 17.13 -6.43
CA GLU A 95 -9.42 18.20 -6.60
C GLU A 95 -9.88 19.23 -7.64
N ASP A 96 -9.04 20.23 -7.94
CA ASP A 96 -9.30 21.21 -8.99
C ASP A 96 -9.45 20.58 -10.38
N ASP A 97 -10.45 21.06 -11.12
CA ASP A 97 -10.85 20.55 -12.44
C ASP A 97 -9.73 20.64 -13.50
N GLU A 98 -8.82 21.61 -13.35
CA GLU A 98 -7.65 21.77 -14.22
C GLU A 98 -6.57 20.74 -13.90
N LEU A 99 -6.28 20.53 -12.61
CA LEU A 99 -5.30 19.56 -12.15
C LEU A 99 -5.72 18.13 -12.50
N ILE A 100 -6.99 17.78 -12.23
CA ILE A 100 -7.56 16.47 -12.57
C ILE A 100 -7.39 16.17 -14.05
N ARG A 101 -7.62 17.14 -14.93
CA ARG A 101 -7.53 16.96 -16.38
C ARG A 101 -6.10 16.65 -16.81
N GLU A 102 -5.11 17.42 -16.35
CA GLU A 102 -3.70 17.22 -16.72
C GLU A 102 -3.19 15.86 -16.20
N VAL A 103 -3.52 15.50 -14.96
CA VAL A 103 -3.12 14.21 -14.37
C VAL A 103 -3.82 13.04 -15.07
N TYR A 104 -5.11 13.17 -15.37
CA TYR A 104 -5.88 12.13 -16.08
C TYR A 104 -5.37 11.89 -17.50
N GLU A 105 -5.08 12.94 -18.27
CA GLU A 105 -4.51 12.83 -19.62
C GLU A 105 -3.13 12.14 -19.60
N TYR A 106 -2.31 12.47 -18.60
CA TYR A 106 -1.04 11.77 -18.39
C TYR A 106 -1.25 10.30 -18.04
N TRP A 107 -2.09 10.01 -17.05
CA TRP A 107 -2.38 8.66 -16.57
C TRP A 107 -2.94 7.75 -17.67
N ILE A 108 -3.93 8.21 -18.43
CA ILE A 108 -4.55 7.40 -19.49
C ILE A 108 -3.56 7.09 -20.62
N LYS A 109 -2.66 8.03 -20.94
CA LYS A 109 -1.58 7.83 -21.90
C LYS A 109 -0.60 6.78 -21.39
N LYS A 110 -0.21 6.87 -20.12
CA LYS A 110 0.69 5.89 -19.46
C LYS A 110 0.05 4.50 -19.44
N ARG A 111 -1.25 4.40 -19.10
CA ARG A 111 -2.04 3.15 -19.13
C ARG A 111 -2.09 2.52 -20.51
N LYS A 112 -2.29 3.31 -21.57
CA LYS A 112 -2.30 2.80 -22.96
C LYS A 112 -0.95 2.25 -23.42
N ASN A 113 0.15 2.83 -22.92
CA ASN A 113 1.50 2.36 -23.22
C ASN A 113 1.92 1.15 -22.37
N CYS A 114 1.24 0.93 -21.24
CA CYS A 114 1.50 -0.22 -20.39
C CYS A 114 1.00 -1.51 -21.06
N ARG A 115 1.86 -2.54 -21.08
CA ARG A 115 1.50 -3.86 -21.61
C ARG A 115 0.67 -4.69 -20.63
N GLY A 116 0.62 -4.27 -19.37
CA GLY A 116 -0.07 -4.94 -18.28
C GLY A 116 -1.46 -4.36 -18.00
N PRO A 117 -2.26 -5.05 -17.16
CA PRO A 117 -3.60 -4.59 -16.76
C PRO A 117 -3.59 -3.43 -15.76
N SER A 118 -2.43 -3.07 -15.20
CA SER A 118 -2.23 -1.98 -14.23
C SER A 118 -0.85 -1.36 -14.43
N LEU A 119 -0.69 -0.12 -13.97
CA LEU A 119 0.61 0.54 -13.87
C LEU A 119 1.45 -0.03 -12.72
N ILE A 120 0.81 -0.55 -11.67
CA ILE A 120 1.49 -1.16 -10.54
C ILE A 120 1.90 -2.58 -10.93
N SER A 121 3.19 -2.88 -10.81
CA SER A 121 3.71 -4.21 -11.09
C SER A 121 3.21 -5.21 -10.04
N ALA A 122 2.52 -6.25 -10.50
CA ALA A 122 1.97 -7.29 -9.63
C ALA A 122 2.66 -8.65 -9.88
N VAL A 123 2.84 -9.42 -8.81
CA VAL A 123 3.31 -10.80 -8.92
C VAL A 123 2.28 -11.63 -9.69
N LYS A 124 2.75 -12.39 -10.68
CA LYS A 124 1.88 -13.25 -11.48
C LYS A 124 1.34 -14.41 -10.63
N GLN A 125 0.02 -14.43 -10.46
CA GLN A 125 -0.69 -15.48 -9.73
C GLN A 125 -1.30 -16.51 -10.68
N GLU A 126 -1.52 -17.72 -10.17
CA GLU A 126 -2.21 -18.78 -10.90
C GLU A 126 -3.68 -18.40 -11.14
N LYS A 127 -4.16 -18.63 -12.37
CA LYS A 127 -5.59 -18.43 -12.68
C LYS A 127 -6.42 -19.47 -11.95
N ARG A 128 -7.61 -19.08 -11.47
CA ARG A 128 -8.57 -19.97 -10.79
C ARG A 128 -9.23 -21.02 -11.70
N ASP A 129 -8.77 -21.15 -12.93
CA ASP A 129 -9.34 -22.02 -13.95
C ASP A 129 -8.82 -23.47 -13.85
N GLY A 130 -8.00 -23.79 -12.84
CA GLY A 130 -7.49 -25.15 -12.60
C GLY A 130 -6.41 -25.63 -13.57
N SER A 131 -5.99 -24.77 -14.50
CA SER A 131 -4.90 -25.07 -15.44
C SER A 131 -3.54 -24.91 -14.76
N SER A 132 -2.78 -26.01 -14.67
CA SER A 132 -1.40 -25.97 -14.21
C SER A 132 -0.52 -25.33 -15.27
N THR A 133 0.01 -24.14 -14.97
CA THR A 133 0.99 -23.48 -15.82
C THR A 133 2.41 -23.89 -15.40
N ASN A 134 3.26 -24.27 -16.35
CA ASN A 134 4.72 -24.48 -16.13
C ASN A 134 5.50 -23.17 -16.23
N ASP A 135 4.81 -22.04 -16.04
CA ASP A 135 5.40 -20.72 -16.15
C ASP A 135 6.24 -20.41 -14.89
N PRO A 136 7.56 -20.15 -15.04
CA PRO A 136 8.46 -19.89 -13.91
C PRO A 136 8.13 -18.60 -13.15
N TYR A 137 7.37 -17.66 -13.75
CA TYR A 137 6.99 -16.41 -13.09
C TYR A 137 5.73 -16.55 -12.21
N VAL A 138 5.03 -17.71 -12.23
CA VAL A 138 3.84 -17.93 -11.40
C VAL A 138 4.24 -18.32 -9.98
N ALA A 139 4.03 -17.42 -9.04
CA ALA A 139 4.37 -17.58 -7.63
C ALA A 139 3.13 -17.66 -6.72
N PHE A 140 3.35 -18.04 -5.45
CA PHE A 140 2.33 -18.06 -4.38
C PHE A 140 1.05 -18.85 -4.70
N ARG A 141 1.19 -20.05 -5.30
CA ARG A 141 0.05 -20.91 -5.65
C ARG A 141 -0.75 -21.30 -4.40
N ARG A 142 -2.07 -21.14 -4.46
CA ARG A 142 -2.98 -21.53 -3.38
C ARG A 142 -3.41 -22.98 -3.58
N ARG A 143 -2.65 -23.92 -3.01
CA ARG A 143 -3.14 -25.29 -2.82
C ARG A 143 -3.95 -25.29 -1.54
N THR A 144 -5.28 -25.21 -1.64
CA THR A 144 -6.13 -25.37 -0.46
C THR A 144 -5.95 -26.78 0.10
N GLU A 145 -5.28 -26.91 1.24
CA GLU A 145 -5.56 -28.00 2.15
C GLU A 145 -7.05 -27.91 2.48
N LYS A 146 -7.82 -28.98 2.27
CA LYS A 146 -9.25 -28.95 2.60
C LYS A 146 -9.37 -28.69 4.09
N MET A 147 -9.89 -27.51 4.46
CA MET A 147 -10.23 -27.21 5.84
C MET A 147 -11.33 -28.18 6.30
N GLN A 148 -10.96 -29.18 7.11
CA GLN A 148 -11.92 -30.03 7.78
C GLN A 148 -12.27 -29.38 9.12
N THR A 149 -13.43 -28.73 9.20
CA THR A 149 -13.93 -28.16 10.47
C THR A 149 -14.67 -29.23 11.26
N ARG A 150 -14.28 -29.43 12.53
CA ARG A 150 -15.21 -29.95 13.54
C ARG A 150 -16.09 -28.79 14.02
N LYS A 151 -17.40 -28.96 14.05
CA LYS A 151 -18.32 -27.98 14.66
C LYS A 151 -18.15 -28.03 16.19
N VAL A 152 -17.69 -26.94 16.78
CA VAL A 152 -17.80 -26.64 18.22
C VAL A 152 -18.87 -25.54 18.35
N SER A 153 -19.72 -25.56 19.37
CA SER A 153 -20.67 -24.46 19.60
C SER A 153 -19.92 -23.19 20.00
N MET A 154 -19.81 -22.25 19.07
CA MET A 154 -18.93 -21.09 19.12
C MET A 154 -19.47 -19.91 19.94
N ASP A 155 -20.74 -19.95 20.38
CA ASP A 155 -21.46 -18.75 20.82
C ASP A 155 -20.89 -18.16 22.13
N LEU A 156 -20.56 -19.01 23.11
CA LEU A 156 -20.05 -18.54 24.41
C LEU A 156 -18.60 -18.07 24.33
N ILE A 157 -17.77 -18.72 23.50
CA ILE A 157 -16.37 -18.34 23.29
C ILE A 157 -16.32 -17.00 22.55
N PHE A 158 -17.13 -16.83 21.50
CA PHE A 158 -17.23 -15.57 20.76
C PHE A 158 -17.71 -14.42 21.66
N TYR A 159 -18.73 -14.66 22.49
CA TYR A 159 -19.21 -13.66 23.45
C TYR A 159 -18.12 -13.24 24.46
N CYS A 160 -17.37 -14.19 25.01
CA CYS A 160 -16.27 -13.90 25.93
C CYS A 160 -15.15 -13.09 25.26
N ILE A 161 -14.79 -13.42 24.02
CA ILE A 161 -13.81 -12.67 23.21
C ILE A 161 -14.33 -11.27 22.89
N TYR A 162 -15.59 -11.14 22.49
CA TYR A 162 -16.21 -9.85 22.20
C TYR A 162 -16.21 -8.95 23.43
N ARG A 163 -16.54 -9.50 24.60
CA ARG A 163 -16.55 -8.76 25.87
C ARG A 163 -15.15 -8.32 26.30
N SER A 164 -14.14 -9.18 26.15
CA SER A 164 -12.76 -8.82 26.48
C SER A 164 -12.21 -7.74 25.56
N LEU A 165 -12.47 -7.83 24.24
CA LEU A 165 -12.12 -6.82 23.26
C LEU A 165 -12.83 -5.48 23.51
N SER A 166 -14.14 -5.51 23.77
CA SER A 166 -14.92 -4.29 24.07
C SER A 166 -14.39 -3.56 25.30
N ARG A 167 -14.01 -4.31 26.35
CA ARG A 167 -13.41 -3.75 27.56
C ARG A 167 -12.03 -3.17 27.27
N ALA A 168 -11.20 -3.84 26.48
CA ALA A 168 -9.90 -3.33 26.07
C ALA A 168 -10.04 -2.02 25.25
N LEU A 169 -10.97 -1.97 24.29
CA LEU A 169 -11.25 -0.79 23.49
C LEU A 169 -11.67 0.40 24.36
N TYR A 170 -12.57 0.19 25.32
CA TYR A 170 -12.98 1.23 26.27
C TYR A 170 -11.79 1.81 27.05
N ILE A 171 -10.92 0.94 27.58
CA ILE A 171 -9.72 1.35 28.32
C ILE A 171 -8.78 2.15 27.42
N MET A 172 -8.53 1.67 26.20
CA MET A 172 -7.67 2.35 25.22
C MET A 172 -8.21 3.75 24.88
N THR A 173 -9.52 3.86 24.61
CA THR A 173 -10.17 5.15 24.34
C THR A 173 -10.03 6.11 25.51
N LYS A 174 -10.27 5.64 26.76
CA LYS A 174 -10.09 6.47 27.96
C LYS A 174 -8.64 6.93 28.16
N LEU A 175 -7.66 6.06 27.90
CA LEU A 175 -6.23 6.42 27.94
C LEU A 175 -5.87 7.45 26.86
N PHE A 176 -6.41 7.30 25.65
CA PHE A 176 -6.20 8.25 24.55
C PHE A 176 -6.76 9.65 24.86
N TYR A 177 -7.98 9.73 25.41
CA TYR A 177 -8.55 11.00 25.86
C TYR A 177 -7.71 11.65 26.96
N ARG A 178 -7.30 10.88 27.98
CA ARG A 178 -6.47 11.40 29.07
C ARG A 178 -5.10 11.90 28.59
N LYS A 179 -4.49 11.23 27.62
CA LYS A 179 -3.22 11.69 27.01
C LYS A 179 -3.41 13.04 26.30
N ARG A 180 -4.48 13.20 25.52
CA ARG A 180 -4.80 14.48 24.84
C ARG A 180 -5.12 15.63 25.79
N GLU A 181 -5.66 15.36 26.98
CA GLU A 181 -5.90 16.40 27.99
C GLU A 181 -4.62 16.81 28.73
N GLY A 182 -3.70 15.86 28.98
CA GLY A 182 -2.38 16.15 29.57
C GLY A 182 -1.44 16.93 28.63
N GLU A 183 -1.56 16.76 27.31
CA GLU A 183 -0.81 17.54 26.31
C GLU A 183 -1.30 18.99 26.16
N LYS A 184 -2.48 19.34 26.69
CA LYS A 184 -3.03 20.71 26.65
C LYS A 184 -2.63 21.58 27.86
N THR A 185 -1.93 21.01 28.84
CA THR A 185 -1.55 21.69 30.10
C THR A 185 -0.03 21.91 30.23
N LEU A 186 0.69 21.82 29.12
CA LEU A 186 2.07 22.27 28.92
C LEU A 186 2.10 23.29 27.77
#